data_AF-S4PYP6-F1
#
_entry.id   AF-S4PYP6-F1
#
_cell.length_a   1.000
_cell.length_b   1.000
_cell.length_c   1.000
_cell.angle_alpha   90.00
_cell.angle_beta   90.00
_cell.angle_gamma   90.00
#
_symmetry.space_group_name_H-M   'P 1'
#
loop_
_entity.id
_entity.type
_entity.pdbx_description
1 polymer ?
#
loop_
_entity_poly.entity_id
_entity_poly.type
_entity_poly.pdbx_seq_one_letter_code
_entity_poly.pdbx_strand_id
1 'polypeptide(L)'
;FLEGHSIGIGDTIADPQTYQEIQRAIVKAKDDVIEVIQKAHNMELEPTPGNTLRQTFENQVNRILNDARDKTGGSAKKSLTEYNNLKAMV
;
A
#
# COMPACT_ATOMS: atom_id res chain seq x y z
N PHE A 1 -23.45 15.99 30.30
CA PHE A 1 -22.84 14.64 30.15
C PHE A 1 -21.44 14.84 29.63
N LEU A 2 -20.43 14.32 30.33
CA LEU A 2 -19.03 14.36 29.89
C LEU A 2 -18.76 13.07 29.11
N GLU A 3 -18.45 13.19 27.82
CA GLU A 3 -18.00 12.06 27.01
C GLU A 3 -16.47 11.94 27.17
N GLY A 4 -16.01 10.79 27.66
CA GLY A 4 -14.58 10.50 27.78
C GLY A 4 -14.05 9.92 26.47
N HIS A 5 -12.90 10.40 26.00
CA HIS A 5 -12.22 9.89 24.81
C HIS A 5 -10.88 9.25 25.19
N SER A 6 -10.58 8.08 24.63
CA SER A 6 -9.32 7.37 24.85
C SER A 6 -8.96 6.58 23.60
N ILE A 7 -7.66 6.38 23.34
CA ILE A 7 -7.15 5.55 22.25
C ILE A 7 -6.33 4.43 22.88
N GLY A 8 -6.60 3.19 22.46
CA GLY A 8 -5.89 2.00 22.91
C GLY A 8 -5.19 1.26 21.77
N ILE A 9 -4.41 0.24 22.11
CA ILE A 9 -3.79 -0.65 21.12
C ILE A 9 -4.83 -1.41 20.29
N GLY A 10 -6.02 -1.65 20.83
CA GLY A 10 -7.13 -2.24 20.09
C GLY A 10 -7.58 -1.40 18.90
N ASP A 11 -7.38 -0.07 18.94
CA ASP A 11 -7.75 0.83 17.86
C ASP A 11 -6.80 0.74 16.65
N THR A 12 -5.64 0.07 16.78
CA THR A 12 -4.68 -0.13 15.68
C THR A 12 -4.74 -1.54 15.07
N ILE A 13 -5.56 -2.42 15.64
CA ILE A 13 -5.67 -3.82 15.19
C ILE A 13 -6.78 -3.91 14.13
N ALA A 14 -6.38 -4.20 12.90
CA ALA A 14 -7.31 -4.52 11.82
C ALA A 14 -7.82 -5.97 11.93
N ASP A 15 -8.98 -6.25 11.34
CA ASP A 15 -9.55 -7.60 11.37
C ASP A 15 -8.68 -8.61 10.56
N PRO A 16 -8.78 -9.92 10.86
CA PRO A 16 -7.96 -10.93 10.20
C PRO A 16 -8.14 -11.01 8.68
N GLN A 17 -9.33 -10.71 8.16
CA GLN A 17 -9.58 -10.70 6.71
C GLN A 17 -8.84 -9.53 6.06
N THR A 18 -8.88 -8.35 6.67
CA THR A 18 -8.11 -7.18 6.22
C THR A 18 -6.61 -7.44 6.27
N TYR A 19 -6.12 -8.13 7.30
CA TYR A 19 -4.70 -8.51 7.36
C TYR A 19 -4.32 -9.42 6.17
N GLN A 20 -5.15 -10.39 5.82
CA GLN A 20 -4.92 -11.23 4.64
C GLN A 20 -4.92 -10.42 3.34
N GLU A 21 -5.84 -9.47 3.18
CA GLU A 21 -5.86 -8.58 2.01
C GLU A 21 -4.59 -7.74 1.90
N ILE A 22 -4.11 -7.21 3.03
CA ILE A 22 -2.85 -6.46 3.08
C ILE A 22 -1.68 -7.33 2.66
N GLN A 23 -1.58 -8.55 3.19
CA GLN A 23 -0.53 -9.49 2.81
C GLN A 23 -0.58 -9.83 1.32
N ARG A 24 -1.78 -10.10 0.76
CA ARG A 24 -1.94 -10.36 -0.68
C ARG A 24 -1.52 -9.17 -1.53
N ALA A 25 -1.84 -7.95 -1.11
CA ALA A 25 -1.44 -6.74 -1.83
C ALA A 25 0.09 -6.55 -1.83
N ILE A 26 0.75 -6.82 -0.71
CA ILE A 26 2.22 -6.75 -0.59
C ILE A 26 2.89 -7.80 -1.46
N VAL A 27 2.42 -9.05 -1.41
CA VAL A 27 2.96 -10.14 -2.24
C VAL A 27 2.81 -9.80 -3.72
N LYS A 28 1.61 -9.36 -4.13
CA LYS A 28 1.38 -8.94 -5.51
C LYS A 28 2.34 -7.82 -5.94
N ALA A 29 2.49 -6.78 -5.12
CA ALA A 29 3.38 -5.66 -5.46
C ALA A 29 4.84 -6.10 -5.59
N LYS A 30 5.28 -7.06 -4.75
CA LYS A 30 6.60 -7.67 -4.87
C LYS A 30 6.76 -8.41 -6.20
N ASP A 31 5.77 -9.20 -6.59
CA ASP A 31 5.78 -9.94 -7.86
C ASP A 31 5.80 -8.99 -9.07
N ASP A 32 4.98 -7.93 -9.04
CA ASP A 32 4.95 -6.88 -10.07
C ASP A 32 6.31 -6.18 -10.19
N VAL A 33 7.00 -5.89 -9.08
CA VAL A 33 8.37 -5.31 -9.11
C VAL A 33 9.39 -6.28 -9.69
N ILE A 34 9.30 -7.58 -9.38
CA ILE A 34 10.18 -8.60 -9.96
C ILE A 34 10.00 -8.67 -11.48
N GLU A 35 8.76 -8.57 -11.98
CA GLU A 35 8.49 -8.53 -13.41
C GLU A 35 9.14 -7.32 -14.09
N VAL A 36 9.07 -6.14 -13.47
CA VAL A 36 9.73 -4.92 -13.97
C VAL A 36 11.26 -5.08 -13.99
N ILE A 37 11.84 -5.73 -12.97
CA ILE A 37 13.28 -6.05 -12.92
C ILE A 37 13.66 -6.98 -14.08
N GLN A 38 12.87 -8.03 -14.34
CA GLN A 38 13.13 -8.96 -15.44
C GLN A 38 13.04 -8.27 -16.81
N LYS A 39 12.02 -7.43 -17.02
CA LYS A 39 11.89 -6.62 -18.24
C LYS A 39 13.09 -5.70 -18.45
N ALA A 40 13.59 -5.07 -17.38
CA ALA A 40 14.78 -4.23 -17.45
C ALA A 40 16.04 -5.04 -17.82
N HIS A 41 16.21 -6.24 -17.26
CA HIS A 41 17.33 -7.13 -17.59
C HIS A 41 17.29 -7.66 -19.03
N ASN A 42 16.10 -7.91 -19.56
CA ASN A 42 15.91 -8.39 -20.95
C ASN A 42 15.94 -7.25 -21.99
N MET A 43 16.22 -6.01 -21.58
CA MET A 43 16.15 -4.80 -22.43
C MET A 43 14.77 -4.60 -23.09
N GLU A 44 13.71 -5.10 -22.46
CA GLU A 44 12.31 -4.93 -22.88
C GLU A 44 11.67 -3.66 -22.28
N LEU A 45 12.40 -2.96 -21.42
CA LEU A 45 11.96 -1.71 -20.84
C LEU A 45 12.29 -0.55 -21.80
N GLU A 46 11.29 0.23 -22.18
CA GLU A 46 11.49 1.45 -22.98
C GLU A 46 11.57 2.69 -22.09
N PRO A 47 12.49 3.63 -22.35
CA PRO A 47 12.56 4.88 -21.60
C PRO A 47 11.34 5.74 -21.89
N THR A 48 10.73 6.27 -20.83
CA THR A 48 9.65 7.26 -20.96
C THR A 48 10.18 8.59 -21.48
N PRO A 49 9.39 9.36 -22.25
CA PRO A 49 9.85 10.62 -22.83
C PRO A 49 10.44 11.57 -21.78
N GLY A 50 11.68 12.01 -22.00
CA GLY A 50 12.40 12.91 -21.09
C GLY A 50 13.07 12.24 -19.89
N ASN A 51 13.03 10.90 -19.78
CA ASN A 51 13.70 10.15 -18.72
C ASN A 51 14.75 9.18 -19.28
N THR A 52 15.77 8.91 -18.49
CA THR A 52 16.69 7.80 -18.73
C THR A 52 16.00 6.46 -18.43
N LEU A 53 16.52 5.37 -18.99
CA LEU A 53 16.00 4.02 -18.73
C LEU A 53 15.94 3.70 -17.23
N ARG A 54 16.98 4.11 -16.48
CA ARG A 54 17.04 3.96 -15.02
C ARG A 54 15.96 4.76 -14.31
N GLN A 55 15.73 6.01 -14.70
CA GLN A 55 14.67 6.82 -14.12
C GLN A 55 13.28 6.24 -14.43
N THR A 56 13.07 5.70 -15.63
CA THR A 56 11.82 5.02 -15.98
C THR A 56 11.59 3.79 -15.11
N PHE A 57 12.63 2.97 -14.89
CA PHE A 57 12.57 1.84 -13.96
C PHE A 57 12.21 2.30 -12.54
N GLU A 58 12.94 3.28 -11.99
CA GLU A 58 12.71 3.82 -10.64
C GLU A 58 11.29 4.38 -10.50
N ASN A 59 10.79 5.11 -11.51
CA ASN A 59 9.43 5.64 -11.54
C ASN A 59 8.38 4.52 -11.54
N GLN A 60 8.59 3.46 -12.31
CA GLN A 60 7.64 2.34 -12.40
C GLN A 60 7.60 1.54 -11.09
N VAL A 61 8.76 1.26 -10.48
CA VAL A 61 8.85 0.61 -9.17
C VAL A 61 8.19 1.48 -8.09
N ASN A 62 8.48 2.78 -8.04
CA ASN A 62 7.86 3.69 -7.07
C ASN A 62 6.35 3.74 -7.22
N ARG A 63 5.83 3.73 -8.44
CA ARG A 63 4.38 3.68 -8.69
C ARG A 63 3.76 2.42 -8.11
N ILE A 64 4.32 1.25 -8.37
CA ILE A 64 3.81 -0.03 -7.84
C ILE A 64 3.79 -0.02 -6.31
N LEU A 65 4.87 0.46 -5.67
CA LEU A 65 4.98 0.50 -4.22
C LEU A 65 4.00 1.50 -3.59
N ASN A 66 3.80 2.67 -4.22
CA ASN A 66 2.81 3.65 -3.77
C ASN A 66 1.38 3.12 -3.93
N ASP A 67 1.05 2.51 -5.07
CA ASP A 67 -0.26 1.90 -5.30
C ASP A 67 -0.56 0.80 -4.27
N ALA A 68 0.45 -0.01 -3.91
CA ALA A 68 0.34 -1.03 -2.87
C ALA A 68 0.11 -0.41 -1.48
N ARG A 69 0.84 0.65 -1.14
CA ARG A 69 0.65 1.40 0.11
C ARG A 69 -0.76 1.98 0.21
N ASP A 70 -1.24 2.63 -0.84
CA ASP A 70 -2.55 3.27 -0.84
C ASP A 70 -3.67 2.24 -0.77
N LYS A 71 -3.53 1.12 -1.47
CA LYS A 71 -4.48 0.01 -1.40
C LYS A 71 -4.56 -0.60 0.00
N THR A 72 -3.40 -0.87 0.62
CA THR A 72 -3.34 -1.45 1.97
C THR A 72 -3.88 -0.49 3.03
N GLY A 73 -3.54 0.81 2.94
CA GLY A 73 -4.10 1.85 3.79
C GLY A 73 -5.61 2.03 3.61
N GLY A 74 -6.11 1.93 2.37
CA GLY A 74 -7.53 1.95 2.05
C GLY A 74 -8.30 0.78 2.65
N SER A 75 -7.79 -0.45 2.52
CA SER A 75 -8.37 -1.64 3.16
C SER A 75 -8.36 -1.50 4.69
N ALA A 76 -7.25 -1.05 5.27
CA ALA A 76 -7.16 -0.80 6.72
C ALA A 76 -8.21 0.22 7.19
N LYS A 77 -8.34 1.37 6.53
CA LYS A 77 -9.33 2.40 6.90
C LYS A 77 -10.78 1.90 6.79
N LYS A 78 -11.08 1.05 5.82
CA LYS A 78 -12.41 0.43 5.64
C LYS A 78 -12.73 -0.59 6.72
N SER A 79 -11.72 -1.32 7.20
CA SER A 79 -11.83 -2.31 8.27
C SER A 79 -12.15 -1.70 9.63
N LEU A 80 -11.68 -0.48 9.91
CA LEU A 80 -11.93 0.21 11.18
C LEU A 80 -13.43 0.52 11.35
N THR A 81 -14.01 -0.01 12.41
CA THR A 81 -15.41 0.24 12.81
C THR A 81 -15.66 1.71 13.14
N GLU A 82 -16.91 2.16 13.08
CA GLU A 82 -17.28 3.54 13.49
C GLU A 82 -16.98 3.85 14.96
N TYR A 83 -16.92 2.81 15.81
CA TYR A 83 -16.56 2.92 17.22
C TYR A 83 -15.04 2.97 17.48
N ASN A 84 -14.21 2.94 16.43
CA ASN A 84 -12.77 3.02 16.57
C ASN A 84 -12.37 4.47 16.89
N ASN A 85 -11.67 4.66 18.01
CA ASN A 85 -11.35 6.01 18.49
C ASN A 85 -10.36 6.75 17.60
N LEU A 86 -9.50 6.00 16.88
CA LEU A 86 -8.53 6.55 15.94
C LEU A 86 -9.25 7.05 14.67
N LYS A 87 -10.27 6.35 14.20
CA LYS A 87 -11.13 6.78 13.09
C LYS A 87 -12.04 7.95 13.48
N ALA A 88 -12.51 8.01 14.72
CA ALA A 88 -13.35 9.13 15.19
C ALA A 88 -12.63 10.49 15.16
N MET A 89 -11.30 10.49 15.16
CA MET A 89 -10.47 11.70 15.09
C MET A 89 -10.15 12.14 13.64
N VAL A 90 -10.33 11.28 12.63
CA VAL A 90 -9.73 11.42 11.28
C VAL A 90 -10.76 11.46 10.14
#